data_AF-A0A1Y2M9M5-F1
#
_entry.id   AF-A0A1Y2M9M5-F1
#
_cell.length_a   1.000
_cell.length_b   1.000
_cell.length_c   1.000
_cell.angle_alpha   90.00
_cell.angle_beta   90.00
_cell.angle_gamma   90.00
#
_symmetry.space_group_name_H-M   'P 1'
#
loop_
_entity.id
_entity.type
_entity.pdbx_description
1 polymer ?
#
loop_
_entity_poly.entity_id
_entity_poly.type
_entity_poly.pdbx_seq_one_letter_code
_entity_poly.pdbx_strand_id
1 'polypeptide(L)'
;MDIQYDDADAFEDGIAHTLSMLTDTLTDTIDDESATTIIRFALLAVGVDAKKLRTLIIMIYNSTTPSNECIAKLLVKLLDLTPSSIKGRITESSGEVVVSASLNLSRYIILREFQYDFENTIAQVVWSPKPIIVAATVFGADHVVKELIEERILDRMADSDHLFVPQNFELFINTCLSYGPKLDASTCKFSRLTAVFHKVSARVPAESKMFKLAMAGLVAARNNDWIVETNTTPQVLTSETEPTTPGMLTPETESTYELENVNQEDLIAPE
;
A
#
# COMPACT_ATOMS: atom_id res chain seq x y z
N MET A 1 -24.84 37.22 -26.92
CA MET A 1 -24.46 35.79 -26.96
C MET A 1 -24.41 35.35 -25.52
N ASP A 2 -25.47 34.71 -25.04
CA ASP A 2 -25.43 34.05 -23.74
C ASP A 2 -24.60 32.78 -23.91
N ILE A 3 -23.42 32.77 -23.31
CA ILE A 3 -22.63 31.55 -23.19
C ILE A 3 -23.36 30.71 -22.14
N GLN A 4 -24.09 29.69 -22.58
CA GLN A 4 -24.56 28.63 -21.69
C GLN A 4 -23.31 27.93 -21.16
N TYR A 5 -22.91 28.29 -19.95
CA TYR A 5 -21.90 27.55 -19.20
C TYR A 5 -22.50 26.21 -18.83
N ASP A 6 -21.89 25.11 -19.28
CA ASP A 6 -22.40 23.77 -19.00
C ASP A 6 -22.28 23.48 -17.48
N ASP A 7 -23.29 22.85 -16.89
CA ASP A 7 -23.30 22.49 -15.46
C ASP A 7 -22.14 21.53 -15.12
N ALA A 8 -21.65 20.79 -16.11
CA ALA A 8 -20.45 19.97 -16.02
C ALA A 8 -19.18 20.81 -15.84
N ASP A 9 -18.99 21.86 -16.65
CA ASP A 9 -17.81 22.72 -16.62
C ASP A 9 -17.73 23.48 -15.29
N ALA A 10 -18.87 24.00 -14.80
CA ALA A 10 -18.93 24.69 -13.50
C ALA A 10 -18.61 23.74 -12.33
N PHE A 11 -19.00 22.47 -12.42
CA PHE A 11 -18.66 21.45 -11.43
C PHE A 11 -17.16 21.11 -11.48
N GLU A 12 -16.61 20.89 -12.68
CA GLU A 12 -15.19 20.60 -12.87
C GLU A 12 -14.31 21.74 -12.36
N ASP A 13 -14.63 22.99 -12.70
CA ASP A 13 -13.92 24.17 -12.20
C ASP A 13 -13.99 24.28 -10.67
N GLY A 14 -15.17 24.03 -10.07
CA GLY A 14 -15.36 24.08 -8.63
C GLY A 14 -14.58 23.01 -7.86
N ILE A 15 -14.54 21.78 -8.38
CA ILE A 15 -13.76 20.69 -7.80
C ILE A 15 -12.27 20.91 -8.01
N ALA A 16 -11.84 21.34 -9.20
CA ALA A 16 -10.44 21.65 -9.49
C ALA A 16 -9.93 22.76 -8.56
N HIS A 17 -10.72 23.81 -8.36
CA HIS A 17 -10.41 24.88 -7.42
C HIS A 17 -10.32 24.37 -5.98
N THR A 18 -11.26 23.53 -5.56
CA THR A 18 -11.24 22.91 -4.22
C THR A 18 -9.97 22.09 -4.03
N LEU A 19 -9.65 21.18 -4.96
CA LEU A 19 -8.44 20.34 -4.93
C LEU A 19 -7.14 21.18 -5.01
N SER A 20 -7.13 22.27 -5.79
CA SER A 20 -5.97 23.16 -5.92
C SER A 20 -5.73 23.98 -4.65
N MET A 21 -6.76 24.57 -4.06
CA MET A 21 -6.65 25.31 -2.80
C MET A 21 -6.05 24.46 -1.69
N LEU A 22 -6.36 23.17 -1.71
CA LEU A 22 -5.85 22.19 -0.78
C LEU A 22 -4.39 21.88 -1.05
N THR A 23 -3.95 21.85 -2.31
CA THR A 23 -2.55 21.56 -2.57
C THR A 23 -1.62 22.71 -2.19
N ASP A 24 -2.09 23.96 -2.30
CA ASP A 24 -1.31 25.12 -1.87
C ASP A 24 -1.15 25.20 -0.34
N THR A 25 -1.96 24.46 0.42
CA THR A 25 -1.91 24.39 1.89
C THR A 25 -1.38 23.06 2.44
N LEU A 26 -1.30 22.02 1.62
CA LEU A 26 -0.88 20.68 2.02
C LEU A 26 0.57 20.44 1.63
N THR A 27 1.46 20.54 2.63
CA THR A 27 2.71 19.77 2.63
C THR A 27 2.36 18.26 2.55
N ASP A 28 3.34 17.41 2.21
CA ASP A 28 3.24 15.99 1.77
C ASP A 28 2.26 15.04 2.51
N THR A 29 1.65 15.46 3.62
CA THR A 29 0.69 14.73 4.43
C THR A 29 -0.58 15.55 4.73
N ILE A 30 -1.74 15.04 4.30
CA ILE A 30 -3.05 15.54 4.74
C ILE A 30 -3.47 14.85 6.04
N ASP A 31 -3.93 15.60 7.04
CA ASP A 31 -4.53 15.02 8.24
C ASP A 31 -5.91 14.42 7.95
N ASP A 32 -6.42 13.60 8.86
CA ASP A 32 -7.65 12.83 8.65
C ASP A 32 -8.92 13.70 8.61
N GLU A 33 -8.94 14.79 9.37
CA GLU A 33 -10.07 15.70 9.50
C GLU A 33 -10.18 16.61 8.28
N SER A 34 -9.05 17.15 7.80
CA SER A 34 -8.97 17.88 6.55
C SER A 34 -9.45 17.01 5.38
N ALA A 35 -8.91 15.79 5.24
CA ALA A 35 -9.33 14.85 4.20
C ALA A 35 -10.85 14.58 4.25
N THR A 36 -11.40 14.39 5.45
CA THR A 36 -12.84 14.18 5.64
C THR A 36 -13.67 15.39 5.22
N THR A 37 -13.26 16.60 5.58
CA THR A 37 -13.98 17.84 5.27
C THR A 37 -14.05 18.08 3.77
N ILE A 38 -12.94 17.87 3.08
CA ILE A 38 -12.80 18.03 1.62
C ILE A 38 -13.74 17.09 0.89
N ILE A 39 -13.65 15.80 1.23
CA ILE A 39 -14.47 14.79 0.58
C ILE A 39 -15.95 15.02 0.85
N ARG A 40 -16.33 15.45 2.06
CA ARG A 40 -17.73 15.83 2.34
C ARG A 40 -18.19 16.99 1.47
N PHE A 41 -17.39 18.04 1.32
CA PHE A 41 -17.73 19.17 0.46
C PHE A 41 -17.86 18.76 -1.01
N ALA A 42 -16.91 17.97 -1.51
CA ALA A 42 -16.95 17.46 -2.87
C ALA A 42 -18.18 16.55 -3.11
N LEU A 43 -18.51 15.67 -2.15
CA LEU A 43 -19.69 14.80 -2.24
C LEU A 43 -21.01 15.59 -2.18
N LEU A 44 -21.07 16.72 -1.46
CA LEU A 44 -22.24 17.61 -1.50
C LEU A 44 -22.46 18.18 -2.91
N ALA A 45 -21.38 18.56 -3.60
CA ALA A 45 -21.45 19.04 -4.99
C ALA A 45 -21.81 17.92 -5.99
N VAL A 46 -21.36 16.68 -5.73
CA VAL A 46 -21.72 15.49 -6.52
C VAL A 46 -23.22 15.15 -6.38
N GLY A 47 -23.78 15.28 -5.18
CA GLY A 47 -25.17 14.91 -4.91
C GLY A 47 -25.43 13.42 -5.14
N VAL A 48 -26.41 13.09 -5.99
CA VAL A 48 -26.76 11.71 -6.37
C VAL A 48 -26.29 11.31 -7.77
N ASP A 49 -25.48 12.16 -8.41
CA ASP A 49 -25.07 11.97 -9.80
C ASP A 49 -23.82 11.08 -9.90
N ALA A 50 -23.99 9.88 -10.47
CA ALA A 50 -22.90 8.94 -10.70
C ALA A 50 -21.85 9.45 -11.70
N LYS A 51 -22.21 10.33 -12.65
CA LYS A 51 -21.25 10.93 -13.56
C LYS A 51 -20.35 11.92 -12.82
N LYS A 52 -20.93 12.81 -12.01
CA LYS A 52 -20.16 13.73 -11.15
C LYS A 52 -19.28 12.98 -10.16
N LEU A 53 -19.75 11.87 -9.60
CA LEU A 53 -18.93 11.00 -8.75
C LEU A 53 -17.73 10.42 -9.50
N ARG A 54 -17.94 9.93 -10.73
CA ARG A 54 -16.85 9.43 -11.58
C ARG A 54 -15.85 10.54 -11.91
N THR A 55 -16.33 11.72 -12.30
CA THR A 55 -15.47 12.88 -12.57
C THR A 55 -14.63 13.24 -11.34
N LEU A 56 -15.23 13.32 -10.16
CA LEU A 56 -14.51 13.57 -8.90
C LEU A 56 -13.40 12.53 -8.65
N ILE A 57 -13.70 11.25 -8.82
CA ILE A 57 -12.71 10.17 -8.65
C ILE A 57 -11.55 10.34 -9.64
N ILE A 58 -11.85 10.61 -10.90
CA ILE A 58 -10.84 10.83 -11.95
C ILE A 58 -9.98 12.06 -11.62
N MET A 59 -10.59 13.15 -11.13
CA MET A 59 -9.87 14.37 -10.77
C MET A 59 -8.94 14.17 -9.57
N ILE A 60 -9.40 13.46 -8.53
CA ILE A 60 -8.57 13.11 -7.38
C ILE A 60 -7.42 12.20 -7.85
N TYR A 61 -7.74 11.16 -8.62
CA TYR A 61 -6.73 10.20 -9.10
C TYR A 61 -5.71 10.87 -10.00
N ASN A 62 -6.11 11.72 -10.94
CA ASN A 62 -5.20 12.38 -11.90
C ASN A 62 -4.57 13.67 -11.39
N SER A 63 -4.86 14.07 -10.15
CA SER A 63 -4.24 15.25 -9.56
C SER A 63 -2.71 15.12 -9.59
N THR A 64 -2.04 16.15 -10.10
CA THR A 64 -0.58 16.24 -10.24
C THR A 64 0.10 16.81 -9.01
N THR A 65 -0.70 17.31 -8.09
CA THR A 65 -0.31 18.21 -7.03
C THR A 65 -0.07 17.48 -5.69
N PRO A 66 -0.95 16.59 -5.21
CA PRO A 66 -0.71 15.80 -4.00
C PRO A 66 0.21 14.59 -4.25
N SER A 67 0.93 14.17 -3.20
CA SER A 67 1.67 12.89 -3.16
C SER A 67 0.74 11.70 -3.41
N ASN A 68 1.29 10.56 -3.87
CA ASN A 68 0.50 9.35 -4.14
C ASN A 68 -0.24 8.86 -2.88
N GLU A 69 0.37 9.03 -1.71
CA GLU A 69 -0.20 8.73 -0.40
C GLU A 69 -1.39 9.62 -0.07
N CYS A 70 -1.30 10.92 -0.39
CA CYS A 70 -2.39 11.87 -0.20
C CYS A 70 -3.56 11.55 -1.15
N ILE A 71 -3.29 11.25 -2.43
CA ILE A 71 -4.29 10.79 -3.40
C ILE A 71 -5.01 9.55 -2.85
N ALA A 72 -4.25 8.56 -2.40
CA ALA A 72 -4.83 7.33 -1.88
C ALA A 72 -5.68 7.57 -0.63
N LYS A 73 -5.24 8.42 0.29
CA LYS A 73 -6.01 8.79 1.48
C LYS A 73 -7.32 9.49 1.13
N LEU A 74 -7.31 10.41 0.16
CA LEU A 74 -8.53 11.06 -0.34
C LEU A 74 -9.50 10.04 -0.97
N LEU A 75 -8.98 9.09 -1.75
CA LEU A 75 -9.79 8.02 -2.34
C LEU A 75 -10.38 7.07 -1.29
N VAL A 76 -9.61 6.69 -0.25
CA VAL A 76 -10.14 5.92 0.90
C VAL A 76 -11.26 6.69 1.59
N LYS A 77 -11.06 7.98 1.88
CA LYS A 77 -12.12 8.81 2.49
C LYS A 77 -13.34 8.94 1.60
N LEU A 78 -13.16 9.03 0.29
CA LEU A 78 -14.26 9.03 -0.67
C LEU A 78 -15.04 7.72 -0.58
N LEU A 79 -14.36 6.57 -0.53
CA LEU A 79 -15.04 5.27 -0.36
C LEU A 79 -15.86 5.19 0.93
N ASP A 80 -15.32 5.70 2.04
CA ASP A 80 -15.97 5.66 3.36
C ASP A 80 -17.18 6.60 3.45
N LEU A 81 -17.09 7.77 2.81
CA LEU A 81 -18.09 8.83 2.93
C LEU A 81 -19.15 8.82 1.81
N THR A 82 -18.92 8.07 0.72
CA THR A 82 -19.87 7.96 -0.39
C THR A 82 -21.21 7.39 0.11
N PRO A 83 -22.32 8.15 0.02
CA PRO A 83 -23.62 7.66 0.44
C PRO A 83 -24.09 6.48 -0.41
N SER A 84 -24.69 5.46 0.21
CA SER A 84 -25.31 4.31 -0.49
C SER A 84 -26.52 4.70 -1.35
N SER A 85 -27.03 5.93 -1.18
CA SER A 85 -28.09 6.52 -1.99
C SER A 85 -27.62 6.95 -3.38
N ILE A 86 -26.30 7.10 -3.62
CA ILE A 86 -25.76 7.35 -4.95
C ILE A 86 -25.87 6.06 -5.76
N LYS A 87 -27.03 5.88 -6.37
CA LYS A 87 -27.34 4.79 -7.29
C LYS A 87 -27.40 5.37 -8.68
N GLY A 88 -26.50 4.93 -9.54
CA GLY A 88 -26.48 5.36 -10.92
C GLY A 88 -26.06 4.26 -11.85
N ARG A 89 -26.48 4.41 -13.09
CA ARG A 89 -26.00 3.62 -14.22
C ARG A 89 -24.83 4.38 -14.83
N ILE A 90 -23.66 3.78 -14.84
CA ILE A 90 -22.57 4.29 -15.67
C ILE A 90 -22.66 3.52 -16.97
N THR A 91 -23.01 4.24 -18.04
CA THR A 91 -22.88 3.72 -19.40
C THR A 91 -21.42 3.84 -19.78
N GLU A 92 -20.78 2.70 -20.01
CA GLU A 92 -19.40 2.67 -20.49
C GLU A 92 -19.33 3.16 -21.93
N SER A 93 -18.13 3.59 -22.37
CA SER A 93 -17.86 3.93 -23.77
C SER A 93 -18.14 2.78 -24.74
N SER A 94 -18.16 1.54 -24.24
CA SER A 94 -18.57 0.32 -24.94
C SER A 94 -20.10 0.17 -25.11
N GLY A 95 -20.89 1.06 -24.49
CA GLY A 95 -22.36 0.96 -24.44
C GLY A 95 -22.88 0.04 -23.34
N GLU A 96 -22.01 -0.59 -22.56
CA GLU A 96 -22.41 -1.49 -21.49
C GLU A 96 -22.91 -0.70 -20.27
N VAL A 97 -24.11 -1.04 -19.78
CA VAL A 97 -24.72 -0.38 -18.63
C VAL A 97 -24.42 -1.22 -17.40
N VAL A 98 -23.46 -0.78 -16.60
CA VAL A 98 -23.14 -1.48 -15.35
C VAL A 98 -24.13 -1.05 -14.27
N VAL A 99 -25.06 -1.96 -13.94
CA VAL A 99 -25.96 -1.83 -12.80
C VAL A 99 -25.32 -2.53 -11.61
N SER A 100 -24.60 -1.78 -10.79
CA SER A 100 -24.05 -2.35 -9.56
C SER A 100 -25.12 -2.44 -8.48
N ALA A 101 -25.82 -3.57 -8.41
CA ALA A 101 -26.74 -3.87 -7.31
C ALA A 101 -26.01 -4.40 -6.06
N SER A 102 -24.75 -4.86 -6.20
CA SER A 102 -23.97 -5.51 -5.12
C SER A 102 -22.62 -4.84 -4.81
N LEU A 103 -21.98 -4.14 -5.77
CA LEU A 103 -20.74 -3.40 -5.53
C LEU A 103 -21.05 -1.93 -5.17
N ASN A 104 -20.31 -1.38 -4.21
CA ASN A 104 -20.30 0.06 -4.00
C ASN A 104 -19.82 0.75 -5.29
N LEU A 105 -20.64 1.64 -5.87
CA LEU A 105 -20.39 2.26 -7.18
C LEU A 105 -19.03 2.98 -7.23
N SER A 106 -18.65 3.65 -6.15
CA SER A 106 -17.34 4.31 -6.04
C SER A 106 -16.19 3.30 -6.10
N ARG A 107 -16.31 2.15 -5.43
CA ARG A 107 -15.31 1.06 -5.52
C ARG A 107 -15.16 0.54 -6.94
N TYR A 108 -16.28 0.34 -7.64
CA TYR A 108 -16.26 -0.10 -9.04
C TYR A 108 -15.49 0.89 -9.93
N ILE A 109 -15.82 2.18 -9.82
CA ILE A 109 -15.16 3.23 -10.60
C ILE A 109 -13.65 3.26 -10.29
N ILE A 110 -13.27 3.30 -9.01
CA ILE A 110 -11.86 3.37 -8.63
C ILE A 110 -11.08 2.15 -9.12
N LEU A 111 -11.64 0.95 -8.97
CA LEU A 111 -11.00 -0.29 -9.45
C LEU A 111 -10.77 -0.25 -10.96
N ARG A 112 -11.76 0.23 -11.72
CA ARG A 112 -11.66 0.33 -13.17
C ARG A 112 -10.59 1.33 -13.62
N GLU A 113 -10.61 2.54 -13.06
CA GLU A 113 -9.64 3.58 -13.42
C GLU A 113 -8.22 3.14 -13.02
N PHE A 114 -8.06 2.50 -11.85
CA PHE A 114 -6.80 1.88 -11.43
C PHE A 114 -6.33 0.79 -12.41
N GLN A 115 -7.21 -0.14 -12.77
CA GLN A 115 -6.86 -1.23 -13.67
C GLN A 115 -6.39 -0.70 -15.03
N TYR A 116 -7.10 0.30 -15.58
CA TYR A 116 -6.72 0.92 -16.84
C TYR A 116 -5.33 1.57 -16.76
N ASP A 117 -5.07 2.37 -15.72
CA ASP A 117 -3.79 3.05 -15.55
C ASP A 117 -2.63 2.10 -15.24
N PHE A 118 -2.87 1.05 -14.45
CA PHE A 118 -1.88 0.02 -14.16
C PHE A 118 -1.46 -0.74 -15.43
N GLU A 119 -2.42 -1.18 -16.26
CA GLU A 119 -2.12 -1.90 -17.49
C GLU A 119 -1.33 -1.02 -18.47
N ASN A 120 -1.68 0.28 -18.57
CA ASN A 120 -0.91 1.24 -19.35
C ASN A 120 0.50 1.45 -18.78
N THR A 121 0.64 1.49 -17.45
CA THR A 121 1.92 1.66 -16.77
C THR A 121 2.85 0.47 -17.02
N ILE A 122 2.36 -0.76 -16.87
CA ILE A 122 3.17 -1.97 -17.05
C ILE A 122 3.62 -2.18 -18.51
N ALA A 123 2.86 -1.64 -19.46
CA ALA A 123 3.22 -1.62 -20.88
C ALA A 123 4.32 -0.60 -21.23
N GLN A 124 4.65 0.34 -20.33
CA GLN A 124 5.70 1.32 -20.54
C GLN A 124 7.08 0.79 -20.15
N VAL A 125 8.12 1.35 -20.78
CA VAL A 125 9.52 1.03 -20.48
C VAL A 125 9.90 1.43 -19.05
N VAL A 126 9.38 2.56 -18.57
CA VAL A 126 9.60 3.06 -17.21
C VAL A 126 8.23 3.20 -16.55
N TRP A 127 8.07 2.59 -15.38
CA TRP A 127 6.78 2.55 -14.69
C TRP A 127 6.59 3.77 -13.80
N SER A 128 5.37 4.30 -13.81
CA SER A 128 4.89 5.20 -12.76
C SER A 128 4.62 4.41 -11.48
N PRO A 129 5.10 4.84 -10.30
CA PRO A 129 4.80 4.17 -9.04
C PRO A 129 3.36 4.40 -8.57
N LYS A 130 2.69 5.43 -9.11
CA LYS A 130 1.37 5.89 -8.70
C LYS A 130 0.30 4.80 -8.63
N PRO A 131 -0.01 4.05 -9.71
CA PRO A 131 -1.04 3.01 -9.64
C PRO A 131 -0.74 1.99 -8.53
N ILE A 132 0.51 1.54 -8.42
CA ILE A 132 0.91 0.49 -7.46
C ILE A 132 0.76 0.98 -6.01
N ILE A 133 1.23 2.20 -5.70
CA ILE A 133 1.12 2.80 -4.37
C ILE A 133 -0.35 3.07 -4.00
N VAL A 134 -1.11 3.65 -4.94
CA VAL A 134 -2.53 3.98 -4.71
C VAL A 134 -3.34 2.70 -4.46
N ALA A 135 -3.13 1.63 -5.22
CA ALA A 135 -3.82 0.36 -5.01
C ALA A 135 -3.52 -0.27 -3.65
N ALA A 136 -2.25 -0.27 -3.21
CA ALA A 136 -1.85 -0.78 -1.91
C ALA A 136 -2.66 -0.16 -0.76
N THR A 137 -2.89 1.14 -0.87
CA THR A 137 -3.50 1.96 0.18
C THR A 137 -5.02 1.92 0.09
N VAL A 138 -5.59 2.11 -1.10
CA VAL A 138 -7.05 2.19 -1.30
C VAL A 138 -7.74 0.86 -1.04
N PHE A 139 -7.17 -0.23 -1.54
CA PHE A 139 -7.75 -1.55 -1.31
C PHE A 139 -7.27 -2.17 -0.01
N GLY A 140 -6.38 -1.49 0.72
CA GLY A 140 -5.76 -1.96 1.96
C GLY A 140 -6.72 -2.39 3.07
N ALA A 141 -7.96 -1.90 3.06
CA ALA A 141 -8.98 -2.12 4.09
C ALA A 141 -9.98 -3.28 3.78
N ASP A 142 -10.07 -3.74 2.54
CA ASP A 142 -10.95 -4.85 2.14
C ASP A 142 -10.11 -6.10 1.87
N HIS A 143 -9.92 -6.96 2.88
CA HIS A 143 -9.01 -8.09 2.81
C HIS A 143 -9.18 -8.97 1.56
N VAL A 144 -10.41 -9.21 1.09
CA VAL A 144 -10.65 -10.11 -0.04
C VAL A 144 -10.28 -9.43 -1.36
N VAL A 145 -10.70 -8.17 -1.56
CA VAL A 145 -10.41 -7.43 -2.78
C VAL A 145 -8.95 -7.02 -2.85
N LYS A 146 -8.35 -6.68 -1.70
CA LYS A 146 -6.94 -6.34 -1.53
C LYS A 146 -6.04 -7.43 -2.06
N GLU A 147 -6.20 -8.64 -1.53
CA GLU A 147 -5.24 -9.70 -1.81
C GLU A 147 -5.30 -10.15 -3.28
N LEU A 148 -6.50 -10.16 -3.89
CA LEU A 148 -6.65 -10.46 -5.32
C LEU A 148 -5.94 -9.42 -6.20
N ILE A 149 -6.00 -8.14 -5.81
CA ILE A 149 -5.34 -7.04 -6.52
C ILE A 149 -3.83 -7.10 -6.32
N GLU A 150 -3.35 -7.31 -5.07
CA GLU A 150 -1.93 -7.43 -4.74
C GLU A 150 -1.27 -8.59 -5.51
N GLU A 151 -1.92 -9.75 -5.56
CA GLU A 151 -1.46 -10.90 -6.37
C GLU A 151 -1.36 -10.54 -7.85
N ARG A 152 -2.42 -9.96 -8.41
CA ARG A 152 -2.48 -9.63 -9.84
C ARG A 152 -1.45 -8.57 -10.22
N ILE A 153 -1.17 -7.60 -9.34
CA ILE A 153 -0.12 -6.61 -9.53
C ILE A 153 1.24 -7.31 -9.61
N LEU A 154 1.59 -8.15 -8.63
CA LEU A 154 2.87 -8.85 -8.60
C LEU A 154 3.07 -9.76 -9.80
N ASP A 155 2.04 -10.52 -10.18
CA ASP A 155 2.09 -11.36 -11.38
C ASP A 155 2.33 -10.53 -12.64
N ARG A 156 1.61 -9.41 -12.81
CA ARG A 156 1.77 -8.57 -14.00
C ARG A 156 3.14 -7.88 -14.05
N MET A 157 3.67 -7.43 -12.91
CA MET A 157 5.03 -6.89 -12.83
C MET A 157 6.06 -7.97 -13.17
N ALA A 158 5.90 -9.19 -12.63
CA ALA A 158 6.78 -10.33 -12.89
C ALA A 158 6.73 -10.84 -14.33
N ASP A 159 5.67 -10.52 -15.08
CA ASP A 159 5.45 -10.91 -16.46
C ASP A 159 5.95 -9.88 -17.46
N SER A 160 6.11 -8.62 -17.04
CA SER A 160 6.51 -7.54 -17.92
C SER A 160 7.91 -7.75 -18.50
N ASP A 161 8.09 -7.37 -19.76
CA ASP A 161 9.38 -7.36 -20.45
C ASP A 161 10.29 -6.23 -19.97
N HIS A 162 9.71 -5.23 -19.29
CA HIS A 162 10.43 -4.05 -18.79
C HIS A 162 10.84 -4.16 -17.32
N LEU A 163 10.60 -5.31 -16.67
CA LEU A 163 10.91 -5.51 -15.25
C LEU A 163 12.38 -5.22 -14.89
N PHE A 164 13.32 -5.55 -15.76
CA PHE A 164 14.76 -5.40 -15.50
C PHE A 164 15.34 -4.02 -15.86
N VAL A 165 14.48 -3.02 -16.00
CA VAL A 165 14.90 -1.60 -15.92
C VAL A 165 15.14 -1.28 -14.44
N PRO A 166 16.26 -0.64 -14.04
CA PRO A 166 16.60 -0.46 -12.62
C PRO A 166 15.49 0.12 -11.76
N GLN A 167 14.81 1.17 -12.24
CA GLN A 167 13.71 1.83 -11.52
C GLN A 167 12.49 0.90 -11.35
N ASN A 168 12.14 0.15 -12.40
CA ASN A 168 11.03 -0.80 -12.37
C ASN A 168 11.32 -1.96 -11.42
N PHE A 169 12.56 -2.42 -11.43
CA PHE A 169 13.01 -3.50 -10.57
C PHE A 169 12.99 -3.06 -9.10
N GLU A 170 13.49 -1.86 -8.79
CA GLU A 170 13.40 -1.27 -7.44
C GLU A 170 11.94 -1.18 -6.96
N LEU A 171 11.04 -0.69 -7.82
CA LEU A 171 9.61 -0.63 -7.54
C LEU A 171 9.03 -2.04 -7.30
N PHE A 172 9.44 -3.05 -8.07
CA PHE A 172 9.06 -4.45 -7.84
C PHE A 172 9.55 -4.97 -6.48
N ILE A 173 10.80 -4.72 -6.11
CA ILE A 173 11.35 -5.10 -4.79
C ILE A 173 10.51 -4.45 -3.67
N ASN A 174 10.27 -3.15 -3.74
CA ASN A 174 9.49 -2.41 -2.75
C ASN A 174 8.05 -2.93 -2.65
N THR A 175 7.45 -3.29 -3.79
CA THR A 175 6.11 -3.90 -3.83
C THR A 175 6.10 -5.27 -3.18
N CYS A 176 7.11 -6.11 -3.44
CA CYS A 176 7.26 -7.41 -2.79
C CYS A 176 7.44 -7.30 -1.27
N LEU A 177 8.22 -6.33 -0.79
CA LEU A 177 8.39 -6.10 0.65
C LEU A 177 7.09 -5.61 1.32
N SER A 178 6.25 -4.85 0.59
CA SER A 178 4.98 -4.34 1.11
C SER A 178 3.86 -5.40 1.12
N TYR A 179 3.80 -6.26 0.10
CA TYR A 179 2.73 -7.25 -0.08
C TYR A 179 3.11 -8.64 0.42
N GLY A 180 4.38 -9.02 0.28
CA GLY A 180 4.91 -10.35 0.60
C GLY A 180 4.54 -10.88 1.99
N PRO A 181 4.73 -10.11 3.08
CA PRO A 181 4.37 -10.56 4.42
C PRO A 181 2.90 -10.94 4.56
N LYS A 182 2.01 -10.17 3.91
CA LYS A 182 0.56 -10.38 3.96
C LYS A 182 0.15 -11.60 3.13
N LEU A 183 0.75 -11.76 1.96
CA LEU A 183 0.50 -12.90 1.08
C LEU A 183 1.00 -14.21 1.68
N ASP A 184 2.13 -14.21 2.37
CA ASP A 184 2.66 -15.41 3.03
C ASP A 184 1.86 -15.84 4.26
N ALA A 185 1.23 -14.91 4.97
CA ALA A 185 0.31 -15.22 6.06
C ALA A 185 -0.91 -16.04 5.58
N SER A 186 -1.23 -16.01 4.29
CA SER A 186 -2.28 -16.80 3.66
C SER A 186 -1.72 -18.09 3.05
N THR A 187 -2.10 -19.24 3.61
CA THR A 187 -1.52 -20.56 3.29
C THR A 187 -1.62 -20.93 1.81
N CYS A 188 -2.70 -20.53 1.13
CA CYS A 188 -2.89 -20.78 -0.29
C CYS A 188 -1.95 -19.94 -1.18
N LYS A 189 -1.52 -18.77 -0.69
CA LYS A 189 -0.86 -17.71 -1.46
C LYS A 189 0.66 -17.73 -1.31
N PHE A 190 1.16 -18.39 -0.28
CA PHE A 190 2.57 -18.76 -0.15
C PHE A 190 3.11 -19.42 -1.43
N SER A 191 2.36 -20.35 -2.00
CA SER A 191 2.74 -21.04 -3.24
C SER A 191 2.83 -20.08 -4.45
N ARG A 192 1.97 -19.07 -4.50
CA ARG A 192 1.93 -18.08 -5.59
C ARG A 192 3.12 -17.14 -5.54
N LEU A 193 3.45 -16.60 -4.38
CA LEU A 193 4.61 -15.74 -4.22
C LEU A 193 5.92 -16.48 -4.54
N THR A 194 6.01 -17.76 -4.19
CA THR A 194 7.11 -18.65 -4.62
C THR A 194 7.20 -18.74 -6.14
N ALA A 195 6.06 -18.92 -6.83
CA ALA A 195 6.02 -18.99 -8.28
C ALA A 195 6.48 -17.66 -8.92
N VAL A 196 6.06 -16.52 -8.37
CA VAL A 196 6.52 -15.18 -8.80
C VAL A 196 8.04 -15.07 -8.66
N PHE A 197 8.60 -15.41 -7.49
CA PHE A 197 10.04 -15.31 -7.26
C PHE A 197 10.86 -16.24 -8.16
N HIS A 198 10.41 -17.48 -8.35
CA HIS A 198 11.04 -18.40 -9.29
C HIS A 198 10.99 -17.87 -10.73
N LYS A 199 9.84 -17.33 -11.16
CA LYS A 199 9.67 -16.76 -12.50
C LYS A 199 10.62 -15.58 -12.73
N VAL A 200 10.68 -14.64 -11.81
CA VAL A 200 11.58 -13.48 -11.92
C VAL A 200 13.03 -13.95 -11.92
N SER A 201 13.41 -14.84 -10.99
CA SER A 201 14.78 -15.37 -10.88
C SER A 201 15.26 -16.05 -12.17
N ALA A 202 14.38 -16.79 -12.84
CA ALA A 202 14.69 -17.45 -14.12
C ALA A 202 14.89 -16.48 -15.29
N ARG A 203 14.31 -15.27 -15.21
CA ARG A 203 14.41 -14.23 -16.25
C ARG A 203 15.54 -13.23 -16.00
N VAL A 204 16.20 -13.26 -14.83
CA VAL A 204 17.27 -12.32 -14.49
C VAL A 204 18.40 -12.40 -15.54
N PRO A 205 18.84 -11.28 -16.14
CA PRO A 205 19.97 -11.26 -17.06
C PRO A 205 21.22 -11.92 -16.47
N ALA A 206 21.89 -12.77 -17.24
CA ALA A 206 22.98 -13.61 -16.75
C ALA A 206 24.17 -12.78 -16.23
N GLU A 207 24.39 -11.61 -16.82
CA GLU A 207 25.43 -10.65 -16.51
C GLU A 207 25.10 -9.72 -15.33
N SER A 208 23.82 -9.55 -14.98
CA SER A 208 23.41 -8.60 -13.94
C SER A 208 23.55 -9.17 -12.54
N LYS A 209 24.71 -8.93 -11.91
CA LYS A 209 24.95 -9.28 -10.50
C LYS A 209 24.02 -8.55 -9.54
N MET A 210 23.64 -7.31 -9.85
CA MET A 210 22.78 -6.47 -9.01
C MET A 210 21.39 -7.07 -8.86
N PHE A 211 20.75 -7.47 -9.97
CA PHE A 211 19.41 -8.07 -9.91
C PHE A 211 19.43 -9.44 -9.22
N LYS A 212 20.49 -10.24 -9.44
CA LYS A 212 20.67 -11.52 -8.74
C LYS A 212 20.79 -11.32 -7.23
N LEU A 213 21.57 -10.34 -6.79
CA LEU A 213 21.74 -10.03 -5.38
C LEU A 213 20.44 -9.54 -4.74
N ALA A 214 19.71 -8.65 -5.41
CA ALA A 214 18.43 -8.15 -4.92
C ALA A 214 17.36 -9.25 -4.83
N MET A 215 17.28 -10.15 -5.81
CA MET A 215 16.39 -11.34 -5.70
C MET A 215 16.80 -12.26 -4.55
N ALA A 216 18.09 -12.51 -4.37
CA ALA A 216 18.58 -13.29 -3.23
C ALA A 216 18.22 -12.62 -1.90
N GLY A 217 18.29 -11.28 -1.83
CA GLY A 217 17.85 -10.48 -0.70
C GLY A 217 16.35 -10.64 -0.40
N LEU A 218 15.49 -10.60 -1.42
CA LEU A 218 14.05 -10.86 -1.23
C LEU A 218 13.77 -12.27 -0.70
N VAL A 219 14.45 -13.28 -1.25
CA VAL A 219 14.31 -14.66 -0.78
C VAL A 219 14.79 -14.80 0.66
N ALA A 220 15.91 -14.17 1.01
CA ALA A 220 16.43 -14.16 2.37
C ALA A 220 15.47 -13.45 3.35
N ALA A 221 14.92 -12.29 2.96
CA ALA A 221 13.93 -11.57 3.75
C ALA A 221 12.70 -12.44 4.02
N ARG A 222 12.18 -13.11 2.99
CA ARG A 222 11.05 -14.04 3.11
C ARG A 222 11.36 -15.22 4.03
N ASN A 223 12.53 -15.82 3.90
CA ASN A 223 12.96 -16.94 4.75
C ASN A 223 13.16 -16.54 6.22
N ASN A 224 13.33 -15.24 6.49
CA ASN A 224 13.40 -14.66 7.83
C ASN A 224 12.07 -14.01 8.25
N ASP A 225 10.94 -14.58 7.80
CA ASP A 225 9.58 -14.12 8.09
C ASP A 225 9.34 -12.62 7.82
N TRP A 226 10.03 -12.08 6.81
CA TRP A 226 10.00 -10.67 6.45
C TRP A 226 10.46 -9.70 7.54
N ILE A 227 11.17 -10.21 8.56
CA ILE A 227 11.75 -9.39 9.61
C ILE A 227 12.92 -8.62 9.00
N VAL A 228 12.68 -7.34 8.75
CA VAL A 228 13.75 -6.39 8.44
C VAL A 228 14.33 -5.97 9.77
N GLU A 229 15.46 -6.55 10.16
CA GLU A 229 16.25 -6.04 11.28
C GLU A 229 16.69 -4.62 10.93
N THR A 230 15.96 -3.62 11.43
CA THR A 230 16.45 -2.24 11.44
C THR A 230 17.63 -2.23 12.37
N ASN A 231 18.85 -2.31 11.82
CA ASN A 231 20.11 -2.33 12.55
C ASN A 231 20.01 -1.50 13.82
N THR A 232 20.01 -2.19 14.95
CA THR A 232 20.40 -1.62 16.23
C THR A 232 21.75 -0.97 15.98
N THR A 233 21.85 0.33 16.23
CA THR A 233 23.11 1.08 16.13
C THR A 233 24.20 0.24 16.77
N PRO A 234 25.31 -0.08 16.09
CA PRO A 234 26.40 -0.81 16.72
C PRO A 234 26.83 0.04 17.91
N GLN A 235 26.58 -0.45 19.12
CA GLN A 235 27.19 0.13 20.30
C GLN A 235 28.69 0.00 20.08
N VAL A 236 29.33 1.14 19.82
CA VAL A 236 30.77 1.27 19.90
C VAL A 236 31.12 0.83 21.32
N LEU A 237 31.66 -0.38 21.44
CA LEU A 237 32.42 -0.81 22.61
C LEU A 237 33.59 0.17 22.71
N THR A 238 33.39 1.25 23.45
CA THR A 238 34.50 2.05 23.97
C THR A 238 35.20 1.15 24.97
N SER A 239 36.24 0.49 24.49
CA SER A 239 37.28 -0.12 25.31
C SER A 239 37.92 0.99 26.15
N GLU A 240 37.40 1.20 27.35
CA GLU A 240 38.12 1.89 28.40
C GLU A 240 39.18 0.94 28.95
N THR A 241 40.37 1.05 28.37
CA THR A 241 41.61 0.62 29.02
C THR A 241 41.84 1.49 30.25
N GLU A 242 41.56 0.96 31.45
CA GLU A 242 42.16 1.47 32.68
C GLU A 242 43.43 0.67 33.03
N PRO A 243 44.51 1.34 33.46
CA PRO A 243 45.78 0.69 33.77
C PRO A 243 45.75 0.05 35.15
N THR A 244 46.14 -1.23 35.19
CA THR A 244 46.51 -2.04 36.36
C THR A 244 47.38 -1.29 37.39
N THR A 245 46.98 -1.37 38.66
CA THR A 245 47.92 -1.33 39.81
C THR A 245 47.55 -2.42 40.82
N PRO A 246 48.51 -3.21 41.35
CA PRO A 246 48.24 -4.38 42.19
C PRO A 246 48.31 -4.08 43.70
N GLY A 247 47.43 -4.67 44.51
CA GLY A 247 47.51 -4.58 45.97
C GLY A 247 46.44 -5.36 46.77
N MET A 248 46.82 -6.57 47.20
CA MET A 248 46.47 -7.27 48.46
C MET A 248 45.01 -7.37 49.00
N LEU A 249 44.52 -8.63 49.01
CA LEU A 249 43.92 -9.41 50.11
C LEU A 249 42.87 -8.77 51.06
N THR A 250 41.61 -9.20 51.02
CA THR A 250 40.99 -10.23 51.91
C THR A 250 39.47 -10.39 51.63
N PRO A 251 38.82 -11.49 52.08
CA PRO A 251 37.57 -12.02 51.54
C PRO A 251 36.34 -11.74 52.42
N GLU A 252 35.14 -12.01 51.90
CA GLU A 252 33.94 -12.56 52.59
C GLU A 252 32.78 -12.65 51.56
N THR A 253 32.26 -13.86 51.25
CA THR A 253 30.91 -14.38 51.62
C THR A 253 29.75 -13.48 51.13
N GLU A 254 28.78 -13.92 50.32
CA GLU A 254 27.90 -15.09 50.50
C GLU A 254 27.22 -15.48 49.18
N SER A 255 26.99 -16.79 49.06
CA SER A 255 26.22 -17.49 48.02
C SER A 255 24.73 -17.46 48.37
N THR A 256 23.85 -17.17 47.41
CA THR A 256 22.42 -17.43 47.55
C THR A 256 21.92 -18.22 46.34
N TYR A 257 21.60 -19.49 46.58
CA TYR A 257 20.80 -20.37 45.72
C TYR A 257 19.57 -20.77 46.53
N GLU A 258 18.37 -20.43 46.08
CA GLU A 258 17.10 -21.18 46.31
C GLU A 258 16.18 -20.82 45.12
N LEU A 259 15.98 -21.68 44.11
CA LEU A 259 15.12 -22.87 44.01
C LEU A 259 13.63 -22.65 44.30
N GLU A 260 12.88 -22.72 43.21
CA GLU A 260 11.57 -23.37 43.00
C GLU A 260 10.48 -23.28 44.08
N ASN A 261 9.34 -22.71 43.69
CA ASN A 261 8.04 -23.23 44.11
C ASN A 261 7.12 -23.36 42.89
N VAL A 262 7.06 -24.58 42.36
CA VAL A 262 6.01 -25.07 41.49
C VAL A 262 4.82 -25.39 42.39
N ASN A 263 3.71 -24.64 42.26
CA ASN A 263 2.43 -25.07 42.81
C ASN A 263 1.60 -25.69 41.69
N GLN A 264 1.35 -27.00 41.85
CA GLN A 264 0.48 -27.81 41.02
C GLN A 264 -0.97 -27.35 41.15
N GLU A 265 -1.65 -27.26 40.01
CA GLU A 265 -3.10 -27.12 39.90
C GLU A 265 -3.79 -28.41 40.37
N ASP A 266 -4.73 -28.26 41.30
CA ASP A 266 -5.65 -29.32 41.69
C ASP A 266 -6.72 -29.54 40.62
N LEU A 267 -6.71 -30.77 40.10
CA LEU A 267 -7.81 -31.44 39.39
C LEU A 267 -8.96 -31.75 40.37
N ILE A 268 -10.18 -31.24 40.14
CA ILE A 268 -11.42 -31.99 40.40
C ILE A 268 -12.47 -31.68 39.31
N ALA A 269 -13.05 -32.76 38.79
CA ALA A 269 -14.03 -32.87 37.72
C ALA A 269 -15.50 -32.77 38.25
N PRO A 270 -16.54 -32.86 37.40
CA PRO A 270 -17.88 -32.30 37.64
C PRO A 270 -18.88 -33.29 38.26
N GLU A 271 -19.90 -32.74 38.92
CA GLU A 271 -21.31 -33.22 38.94
C GLU A 271 -22.26 -32.01 39.01
#